data_AF-A0A395YA91-F1
#
_entry.id   AF-A0A395YA91-F1
#
_cell.length_a   1.000
_cell.length_b   1.000
_cell.length_c   1.000
_cell.angle_alpha   90.00
_cell.angle_beta   90.00
_cell.angle_gamma   90.00
#
_symmetry.space_group_name_H-M   'P 1'
#
loop_
_entity.id
_entity.type
_entity.pdbx_description
1 polymer ?
#
loop_
_entity_poly.entity_id
_entity_poly.type
_entity_poly.pdbx_seq_one_letter_code
_entity_poly.pdbx_strand_id
1 'polypeptide(L)'
;MNNSLAEVHPELITEWSEKNLPLTPDDITFGSNKKVWWKGTCGHEWQTSVKARFNGEKCPVCAEREVLAGYNDLATTDKNLLSDWDYEQNRIQPTEISRTSAKRAWWKCRHGHSWSMKINERTILGKGCRICEQEYLSVFPAFASVIIHI
;
A
#
# COMPACT_ATOMS: atom_id res chain seq x y z
N MET A 1 31.69 12.91 25.12
CA MET A 1 30.60 13.21 24.18
C MET A 1 29.81 11.94 24.01
N ASN A 2 28.54 11.95 24.39
CA ASN A 2 27.66 10.81 24.25
C ASN A 2 27.05 10.86 22.84
N ASN A 3 27.25 9.81 22.06
CA ASN A 3 26.74 9.71 20.68
C ASN A 3 25.56 8.72 20.61
N SER A 4 24.85 8.55 21.73
CA SER A 4 23.66 7.71 21.81
C SER A 4 22.58 8.19 20.83
N LEU A 5 21.73 7.27 20.41
CA LEU A 5 20.59 7.58 19.55
C LEU A 5 19.63 8.54 20.25
N ALA A 6 19.38 8.34 21.55
CA ALA A 6 18.50 9.17 22.37
C ALA A 6 18.93 10.64 22.42
N GLU A 7 20.23 10.89 22.60
CA GLU A 7 20.75 12.25 22.79
C GLU A 7 20.84 13.03 21.47
N VAL A 8 21.25 12.36 20.38
CA VAL A 8 21.52 13.04 19.11
C VAL A 8 20.30 13.09 18.20
N HIS A 9 19.40 12.09 18.29
CA HIS A 9 18.25 11.92 17.41
C HIS A 9 16.95 11.59 18.17
N PRO A 10 16.46 12.51 19.02
CA PRO A 10 15.24 12.28 19.81
C PRO A 10 14.00 12.03 18.95
N GLU A 11 13.97 12.49 17.70
CA GLU A 11 12.89 12.24 16.76
C GLU A 11 12.73 10.75 16.42
N LEU A 12 13.84 10.00 16.35
CA LEU A 12 13.83 8.58 16.02
C LEU A 12 13.35 7.72 17.19
N ILE A 13 13.36 8.24 18.41
CA ILE A 13 12.92 7.54 19.62
C ILE A 13 11.42 7.26 19.60
N THR A 14 10.66 8.14 18.94
CA THR A 14 9.22 7.95 18.74
C THR A 14 8.89 6.73 17.89
N GLU A 15 9.87 6.26 17.10
CA GLU A 15 9.78 5.06 16.27
C GLU A 15 10.45 3.84 16.91
N TRP A 16 11.00 3.94 18.13
CA TRP A 16 11.64 2.79 18.78
C TRP A 16 10.59 1.79 19.28
N SER A 17 10.74 0.51 18.94
CA SER A 17 9.82 -0.54 19.40
C SER A 17 10.23 -1.09 20.77
N GLU A 18 9.23 -1.42 21.59
CA GLU A 18 9.39 -2.15 22.86
C GLU A 18 9.98 -3.56 22.66
N LYS A 19 9.91 -4.12 21.44
CA LYS A 19 10.53 -5.42 21.09
C LYS A 19 12.06 -5.43 21.22
N ASN A 20 12.68 -4.27 21.38
CA ASN A 20 14.12 -4.17 21.58
C ASN A 20 14.55 -4.42 23.03
N LEU A 21 13.63 -4.42 24.00
CA LEU A 21 13.97 -4.64 25.39
C LEU A 21 14.81 -5.92 25.57
N PRO A 22 15.89 -5.89 26.38
CA PRO A 22 16.27 -4.80 27.29
C PRO A 22 17.12 -3.67 26.66
N LEU A 23 17.42 -3.70 25.37
CA LEU A 23 18.21 -2.65 24.70
C LEU A 23 17.40 -1.35 24.60
N THR A 24 17.97 -0.25 25.09
CA THR A 24 17.37 1.08 24.98
C THR A 24 18.10 1.94 23.93
N PRO A 25 17.49 3.05 23.49
CA PRO A 25 18.18 4.01 22.62
C PRO A 25 19.40 4.70 23.25
N ASP A 26 19.52 4.69 24.58
CA ASP A 26 20.69 5.22 25.30
C ASP A 26 21.90 4.28 25.17
N ASP A 27 21.67 2.98 24.99
CA ASP A 27 22.69 1.93 24.92
C ASP A 27 23.37 1.83 23.53
N ILE A 28 22.90 2.59 22.53
CA ILE A 28 23.31 2.41 21.13
C ILE A 28 23.54 3.75 20.43
N THR A 29 24.57 3.79 19.58
CA THR A 29 24.87 4.99 18.79
C THR A 29 24.06 5.05 17.50
N PHE A 30 23.78 6.26 17.02
CA PHE A 30 23.03 6.48 15.76
C PHE A 30 23.74 5.88 14.52
N GLY A 31 25.06 5.71 14.56
CA GLY A 31 25.87 5.10 13.51
C GLY A 31 25.94 3.57 13.54
N SER A 32 25.24 2.91 14.47
CA SER A 32 25.32 1.46 14.66
C SER A 32 24.70 0.66 13.50
N ASN A 33 25.39 -0.41 13.08
CA ASN A 33 24.87 -1.36 12.10
C ASN A 33 23.93 -2.42 12.71
N LYS A 34 23.71 -2.40 14.04
CA LYS A 34 22.81 -3.36 14.70
C LYS A 34 21.38 -3.17 14.19
N LYS A 35 20.77 -4.27 13.74
CA LYS A 35 19.35 -4.31 13.38
C LYS A 35 18.51 -4.34 14.66
N VAL A 36 17.56 -3.42 14.74
CA VAL A 36 16.60 -3.27 15.84
C VAL A 36 15.20 -3.11 15.25
N TRP A 37 14.19 -3.32 16.09
CA TRP A 37 12.79 -3.13 15.72
C TRP A 37 12.42 -1.65 15.78
N TRP A 38 11.77 -1.18 14.73
CA TRP A 38 11.18 0.15 14.63
C TRP A 38 9.67 0.00 14.51
N LYS A 39 8.92 0.99 14.97
CA LYS A 39 7.46 1.06 14.92
C LYS A 39 7.06 2.33 14.17
N GLY A 40 6.25 2.15 13.14
CA GLY A 40 5.87 3.22 12.23
C GLY A 40 4.65 3.94 12.72
N THR A 41 4.36 5.08 12.10
CA THR A 41 3.10 5.81 12.34
C THR A 41 1.87 4.99 11.99
N CYS A 42 1.98 4.04 11.05
CA CYS A 42 0.94 3.07 10.73
C CYS A 42 0.81 1.92 11.75
N GLY A 43 1.65 1.88 12.79
CA GLY A 43 1.70 0.80 13.77
C GLY A 43 2.48 -0.45 13.33
N HIS A 44 2.87 -0.56 12.05
CA HIS A 44 3.72 -1.65 11.57
C HIS A 44 5.08 -1.63 12.26
N GLU A 45 5.55 -2.81 12.68
CA GLU A 45 6.88 -2.98 13.24
C GLU A 45 7.80 -3.69 12.24
N TRP A 46 8.97 -3.11 11.95
CA TRP A 46 9.94 -3.68 11.01
C TRP A 46 11.36 -3.61 11.57
N GLN A 47 12.26 -4.41 11.00
CA GLN A 47 13.67 -4.40 11.37
C GLN A 47 14.53 -3.69 10.34
N THR A 48 15.36 -2.76 10.80
CA THR A 48 16.47 -2.21 10.02
C THR A 48 17.60 -1.78 10.96
N SER A 49 18.79 -1.51 10.42
CA SER A 49 19.90 -1.03 11.26
C SER A 49 19.67 0.40 11.73
N VAL A 50 20.23 0.76 12.89
CA VAL A 50 20.15 2.13 13.40
C VAL A 50 20.71 3.13 12.40
N LYS A 51 21.87 2.82 11.82
CA LYS A 51 22.49 3.63 10.77
C LYS A 51 21.60 3.78 9.53
N ALA A 52 20.92 2.72 9.08
CA ALA A 52 20.02 2.80 7.93
C ALA A 52 18.79 3.64 8.25
N ARG A 53 18.19 3.48 9.43
CA ARG A 53 17.07 4.32 9.86
C ARG A 53 17.49 5.78 9.93
N PHE A 54 18.62 6.08 10.57
CA PHE A 54 19.20 7.42 10.63
C PHE A 54 19.42 8.03 9.23
N ASN A 55 19.91 7.23 8.28
CA ASN A 55 20.08 7.66 6.88
C ASN A 55 18.77 7.80 6.08
N GLY A 56 17.60 7.62 6.71
CA GLY A 56 16.29 7.87 6.10
C GLY A 56 15.54 6.64 5.62
N GLU A 57 15.96 5.41 5.95
CA GLU A 57 15.17 4.20 5.67
C GLU A 57 13.80 4.31 6.37
N LYS A 58 12.70 4.18 5.61
CA LYS A 58 11.34 4.35 6.13
C LYS A 58 10.68 3.02 6.43
N CYS A 59 9.62 3.04 7.23
CA CYS A 59 8.67 1.93 7.33
C CYS A 59 8.26 1.44 5.92
N PRO A 60 8.39 0.14 5.60
CA PRO A 60 7.99 -0.39 4.30
C PRO A 60 6.51 -0.14 3.96
N VAL A 61 5.63 -0.23 4.96
CA VAL A 61 4.19 0.06 4.82
C VAL A 61 3.95 1.56 4.59
N CYS A 62 4.49 2.45 5.44
CA CYS A 62 4.30 3.90 5.24
C CYS A 62 4.93 4.42 3.93
N ALA A 63 5.92 3.69 3.39
CA ALA A 63 6.55 3.99 2.11
C ALA A 63 5.87 3.29 0.91
N GLU A 64 4.71 2.65 1.11
CA GLU A 64 3.95 1.93 0.08
C GLU A 64 4.72 0.81 -0.63
N ARG A 65 5.74 0.25 0.04
CA ARG A 65 6.51 -0.91 -0.45
C ARG A 65 5.92 -2.24 -0.01
N GLU A 66 5.18 -2.24 1.11
CA GLU A 66 4.48 -3.40 1.65
C GLU A 66 3.02 -3.05 1.97
N VAL A 67 2.17 -4.07 2.01
CA VAL A 67 0.74 -3.94 2.31
C VAL A 67 0.48 -4.38 3.74
N LEU A 68 -0.21 -3.54 4.49
CA LEU A 68 -0.77 -3.82 5.81
C LEU A 68 -2.29 -3.79 5.72
N ALA A 69 -2.91 -4.96 5.96
CA ALA A 69 -4.36 -5.08 6.01
C ALA A 69 -4.96 -4.15 7.08
N GLY A 70 -6.05 -3.48 6.74
CA GLY A 70 -6.69 -2.45 7.55
C GLY A 70 -6.07 -1.06 7.43
N TYR A 71 -5.01 -0.88 6.64
CA TYR A 71 -4.30 0.40 6.50
C TYR A 71 -4.19 0.86 5.03
N ASN A 72 -3.37 0.18 4.22
CA ASN A 72 -3.10 0.55 2.82
C ASN A 72 -3.47 -0.56 1.81
N ASP A 73 -4.21 -1.57 2.25
CA ASP A 73 -4.78 -2.57 1.35
C ASP A 73 -5.99 -2.04 0.57
N LEU A 74 -6.28 -2.65 -0.58
CA LEU A 74 -7.34 -2.26 -1.48
C LEU A 74 -8.72 -2.31 -0.80
N ALA A 75 -8.95 -3.29 0.07
CA ALA A 75 -10.23 -3.40 0.80
C ALA A 75 -10.45 -2.24 1.76
N THR A 76 -9.38 -1.65 2.28
CA THR A 76 -9.43 -0.47 3.14
C THR A 76 -9.56 0.81 2.33
N THR A 77 -8.74 0.98 1.29
CA THR A 77 -8.60 2.27 0.58
C THR A 77 -9.62 2.50 -0.54
N ASP A 78 -10.15 1.43 -1.16
CA ASP A 78 -11.03 1.51 -2.33
C ASP A 78 -12.27 0.61 -2.17
N LYS A 79 -12.93 0.71 -1.00
CA LYS A 79 -14.11 -0.09 -0.61
C LYS A 79 -15.21 -0.15 -1.67
N ASN A 80 -15.43 0.94 -2.40
CA ASN A 80 -16.43 1.04 -3.45
C ASN A 80 -16.17 0.10 -4.63
N LEU A 81 -14.91 -0.32 -4.85
CA LEU A 81 -14.55 -1.23 -5.93
C LEU A 81 -14.69 -2.70 -5.53
N LEU A 82 -14.98 -3.01 -4.26
CA LEU A 82 -15.15 -4.40 -3.81
C LEU A 82 -16.42 -5.06 -4.37
N SER A 83 -17.43 -4.28 -4.78
CA SER A 83 -18.59 -4.79 -5.52
C SER A 83 -18.22 -5.32 -6.90
N ASP A 84 -17.13 -4.79 -7.45
CA ASP A 84 -16.66 -5.12 -8.79
C ASP A 84 -15.55 -6.17 -8.74
N TRP A 85 -15.11 -6.61 -7.56
CA TRP A 85 -14.08 -7.63 -7.43
C TRP A 85 -14.65 -9.01 -7.76
N ASP A 86 -14.03 -9.72 -8.69
CA ASP A 86 -14.45 -11.09 -9.03
C ASP A 86 -13.83 -12.09 -8.05
N TYR A 87 -14.52 -12.36 -6.94
CA TYR A 87 -14.05 -13.28 -5.87
C TYR A 87 -13.93 -14.74 -6.32
N GLU A 88 -14.60 -15.12 -7.40
CA GLU A 88 -14.53 -16.49 -7.93
C GLU A 88 -13.27 -16.70 -8.77
N GLN A 89 -12.84 -15.67 -9.52
CA GLN A 89 -11.67 -15.76 -10.39
C GLN A 89 -10.36 -15.31 -9.74
N ASN A 90 -10.40 -14.43 -8.75
CA ASN A 90 -9.20 -13.97 -8.09
C ASN A 90 -8.74 -14.94 -7.00
N ARG A 91 -7.46 -15.31 -7.05
CA ARG A 91 -6.77 -16.03 -5.95
C ARG A 91 -6.14 -15.10 -4.92
N ILE A 92 -5.99 -13.82 -5.27
CA ILE A 92 -5.46 -12.78 -4.38
C ILE A 92 -6.63 -12.09 -3.69
N GLN A 93 -6.48 -11.80 -2.40
CA GLN A 93 -7.51 -11.09 -1.65
C GLN A 93 -7.28 -9.58 -1.73
N PRO A 94 -8.35 -8.75 -1.75
CA PRO A 94 -8.22 -7.30 -1.69
C PRO A 94 -7.41 -6.77 -0.49
N THR A 95 -7.33 -7.55 0.60
CA THR A 95 -6.54 -7.23 1.80
C THR A 95 -5.03 -7.45 1.65
N GLU A 96 -4.58 -8.04 0.53
CA GLU A 96 -3.16 -8.42 0.29
C GLU A 96 -2.47 -7.55 -0.76
N ILE A 97 -3.18 -6.57 -1.32
CA ILE A 97 -2.72 -5.74 -2.43
C ILE A 97 -3.00 -4.27 -2.15
N SER A 98 -2.11 -3.40 -2.58
CA SER A 98 -2.38 -1.96 -2.58
C SER A 98 -3.10 -1.54 -3.85
N ARG A 99 -3.76 -0.37 -3.78
CA ARG A 99 -4.36 0.28 -4.95
C ARG A 99 -3.37 0.63 -6.04
N THR A 100 -2.08 0.78 -5.73
CA THR A 100 -1.02 1.11 -6.71
C THR A 100 -0.45 -0.13 -7.41
N SER A 101 -0.90 -1.33 -7.04
CA SER A 101 -0.38 -2.59 -7.56
C SER A 101 -0.49 -2.71 -9.09
N ALA A 102 0.61 -3.13 -9.71
CA ALA A 102 0.65 -3.48 -11.13
C ALA A 102 0.18 -4.92 -11.41
N LYS A 103 -0.17 -5.70 -10.37
CA LYS A 103 -0.75 -7.04 -10.54
C LYS A 103 -2.10 -6.92 -11.26
N ARG A 104 -2.44 -7.97 -12.02
CA ARG A 104 -3.74 -8.07 -12.67
C ARG A 104 -4.74 -8.76 -11.74
N ALA A 105 -5.96 -8.25 -11.74
CA ALA A 105 -7.11 -8.84 -11.07
C ALA A 105 -8.26 -8.97 -12.05
N TRP A 106 -9.18 -9.88 -11.76
CA TRP A 106 -10.47 -10.01 -12.42
C TRP A 106 -11.50 -9.12 -11.75
N TRP A 107 -12.31 -8.48 -12.56
CA TRP A 107 -13.37 -7.58 -12.14
C TRP A 107 -14.67 -8.02 -12.81
N LYS A 108 -15.80 -7.84 -12.13
CA LYS A 108 -17.14 -8.18 -12.60
C LYS A 108 -18.07 -7.02 -12.33
N CYS A 109 -18.59 -6.39 -13.37
CA CYS A 109 -19.45 -5.22 -13.21
C CYS A 109 -20.88 -5.66 -12.89
N ARG A 110 -21.72 -4.69 -12.53
CA ARG A 110 -23.17 -4.89 -12.28
C ARG A 110 -23.95 -5.52 -13.46
N HIS A 111 -23.43 -5.45 -14.68
CA HIS A 111 -24.03 -6.08 -15.87
C HIS A 111 -23.57 -7.53 -16.07
N GLY A 112 -22.72 -8.06 -15.17
CA GLY A 112 -22.24 -9.44 -15.21
C GLY A 112 -21.01 -9.65 -16.09
N HIS A 113 -20.55 -8.64 -16.83
CA HIS A 113 -19.32 -8.72 -17.62
C HIS A 113 -18.11 -8.92 -16.73
N SER A 114 -17.31 -9.94 -17.03
CA SER A 114 -16.02 -10.17 -16.36
C SER A 114 -14.85 -9.75 -17.25
N TRP A 115 -13.88 -9.04 -16.69
CA TRP A 115 -12.67 -8.61 -17.39
C TRP A 115 -11.47 -8.57 -16.46
N SER A 116 -10.27 -8.74 -17.03
CA SER A 116 -9.00 -8.61 -16.30
C SER A 116 -8.31 -7.29 -16.66
N MET A 117 -7.74 -6.60 -15.67
CA MET A 117 -6.85 -5.45 -15.85
C MET A 117 -5.90 -5.27 -14.67
N LYS A 118 -4.91 -4.38 -14.79
CA LYS A 118 -4.07 -4.04 -13.64
C LYS A 118 -4.90 -3.31 -12.59
N ILE A 119 -4.60 -3.57 -11.32
CA ILE A 119 -5.33 -2.94 -10.20
C ILE A 119 -5.18 -1.41 -10.27
N ASN A 120 -3.97 -0.91 -10.48
CA ASN A 120 -3.73 0.54 -10.60
C ASN A 120 -4.46 1.22 -11.77
N GLU A 121 -4.76 0.50 -12.85
CA GLU A 121 -5.57 1.04 -13.94
C GLU A 121 -7.04 1.19 -13.53
N ARG A 122 -7.57 0.27 -12.71
CA ARG A 122 -8.93 0.37 -12.18
C ARG A 122 -9.04 1.45 -11.10
N THR A 123 -8.07 1.51 -10.18
CA THR A 123 -8.14 2.33 -8.96
C THR A 123 -7.61 3.75 -9.12
N ILE A 124 -6.55 3.95 -9.90
CA ILE A 124 -5.89 5.27 -10.08
C ILE A 124 -6.38 5.95 -11.36
N LEU A 125 -6.45 5.21 -12.47
CA LEU A 125 -6.90 5.76 -13.74
C LEU A 125 -8.43 5.70 -13.91
N GLY A 126 -9.15 5.03 -13.00
CA GLY A 126 -10.61 4.92 -13.04
C GLY A 126 -11.14 4.14 -14.25
N LYS A 127 -10.34 3.27 -14.88
CA LYS A 127 -10.78 2.56 -16.09
C LYS A 127 -11.94 1.60 -15.78
N GLY A 128 -12.98 1.70 -16.61
CA GLY A 128 -14.25 0.97 -16.49
C GLY A 128 -14.23 -0.47 -16.98
N CYS A 129 -15.43 -1.06 -17.01
CA CYS A 129 -15.69 -2.26 -17.78
C CYS A 129 -15.58 -1.95 -19.27
N ARG A 130 -14.52 -2.44 -19.93
CA ARG A 130 -14.31 -2.25 -21.37
C ARG A 130 -15.44 -2.80 -22.25
N ILE A 131 -16.18 -3.80 -21.76
CA ILE A 131 -17.29 -4.41 -22.50
C ILE A 131 -18.49 -3.44 -22.49
N CYS A 132 -18.85 -2.89 -21.31
CA CYS A 132 -19.88 -1.84 -21.23
C CYS A 132 -19.51 -0.61 -22.06
N GLU A 133 -18.24 -0.21 -22.06
CA GLU A 133 -17.74 0.89 -22.90
C GLU A 133 -17.95 0.58 -24.39
N GLN A 134 -17.55 -0.61 -24.86
CA GLN A 134 -17.74 -1.02 -26.24
C GLN A 134 -19.21 -1.08 -26.65
N GLU A 135 -20.09 -1.60 -25.79
CA GLU A 135 -21.54 -1.65 -26.03
C GLU A 135 -22.15 -0.25 -26.09
N TYR A 136 -21.72 0.67 -25.22
CA TYR A 136 -22.17 2.05 -25.28
C TYR A 136 -21.77 2.72 -26.61
N LEU A 137 -20.52 2.55 -27.02
CA LEU A 137 -19.99 3.15 -28.25
C LEU A 137 -20.63 2.58 -29.53
N SER A 138 -21.02 1.31 -29.53
CA SER A 138 -21.70 0.71 -30.68
C SER A 138 -23.12 1.26 -30.89
N VAL A 139 -23.80 1.65 -29.81
CA VAL A 139 -25.14 2.24 -29.84
C VAL A 139 -25.09 3.76 -30.05
N PHE A 140 -24.08 4.44 -29.50
CA PHE A 140 -23.93 5.89 -29.51
C PHE A 140 -22.58 6.35 -30.09
N PRO A 141 -22.27 6.08 -31.37
CA PRO A 141 -20.94 6.34 -31.94
C PRO A 141 -20.51 7.82 -31.93
N ALA A 142 -21.46 8.76 -31.88
CA ALA A 142 -21.15 10.19 -31.78
C ALA A 142 -20.63 10.64 -30.40
N PHE A 143 -20.71 9.80 -29.36
CA PHE A 143 -20.33 10.12 -27.98
C PHE A 143 -18.96 9.55 -27.57
N ALA A 144 -18.19 9.04 -28.54
CA ALA A 144 -16.90 8.39 -28.31
C ALA A 144 -15.81 9.27 -27.65
N SER A 145 -16.02 10.58 -27.56
CA SER A 145 -15.04 11.52 -27.00
C SER A 145 -15.34 12.00 -25.56
N VAL A 146 -16.37 11.47 -24.87
CA VAL A 146 -16.82 12.07 -23.58
C VAL A 146 -16.75 11.13 -22.37
N ILE A 147 -16.57 9.82 -22.49
CA ILE A 147 -16.65 8.93 -21.32
C ILE A 147 -15.27 8.55 -20.79
N ILE A 148 -14.72 9.42 -19.96
CA ILE A 148 -13.84 9.05 -18.85
C ILE A 148 -14.66 9.37 -17.60
N HIS A 149 -14.72 8.48 -16.60
CA HIS A 149 -15.36 8.65 -15.28
C HIS A 149 -16.84 8.23 -15.11
N ILE A 150 -17.17 6.95 -15.34
CA ILE A 150 -18.24 6.30 -14.56
C ILE A 150 -17.75 4.94 -14.05
#